data_AF-A0A945KJK1-F1
#
_entry.id   AF-A0A945KJK1-F1
#
_cell.length_a   1.000
_cell.length_b   1.000
_cell.length_c   1.000
_cell.angle_alpha   90.00
_cell.angle_beta   90.00
_cell.angle_gamma   90.00
#
_symmetry.space_group_name_H-M   'P 1'
#
loop_
_entity.id
_entity.type
_entity.pdbx_description
1 polymer ?
#
loop_
_entity_poly.entity_id
_entity_poly.type
_entity_poly.pdbx_seq_one_letter_code
_entity_poly.pdbx_strand_id
1 'polypeptide(L)'
;KTLTCALAQPGTVLHFEHGLDPKMHWVPLPDQSQMVAIDTGFGVAVPEQDRAAAEAGAAMGLEHLNKALKAAKEDEVGGWGMIAPSKFEGGLRNHVPTKENGREWLKKFPKVDELVREAVDSEHGYRERALSEHQCREAGRARRLVLHFSEHARTKREELLAESGRVLNSSHRSLREKCSITHDGVAAFQKKITDVGRKGGLFGSRMAEAGESSIVLVFAHATGPLRVRELAAEFAKEANTRCQVFPCNGQGGVLSGWWEGILEPPAPPKKVEPDDAEESAKA
;
A
#
# COMPACT_ATOMS: atom_id res chain seq x y z
N LYS A 1 -5.27 -9.68 8.91
CA LYS A 1 -4.17 -10.65 9.18
C LYS A 1 -4.62 -12.10 9.06
N THR A 2 -5.77 -12.48 9.65
CA THR A 2 -6.33 -13.84 9.62
C THR A 2 -6.49 -14.43 8.21
N LEU A 3 -6.95 -13.62 7.24
CA LEU A 3 -7.15 -14.05 5.85
C LEU A 3 -5.85 -14.53 5.18
N THR A 4 -4.75 -13.79 5.33
CA THR A 4 -3.47 -14.16 4.72
C THR A 4 -2.90 -15.42 5.35
N CYS A 5 -2.98 -15.56 6.67
CA CYS A 5 -2.53 -16.77 7.35
C CYS A 5 -3.31 -18.01 6.88
N ALA A 6 -4.63 -17.88 6.65
CA ALA A 6 -5.47 -18.97 6.20
C ALA A 6 -5.25 -19.35 4.72
N LEU A 7 -4.80 -18.42 3.89
CA LEU A 7 -4.76 -18.57 2.44
C LEU A 7 -3.33 -18.51 1.86
N ALA A 8 -2.30 -18.50 2.70
CA ALA A 8 -0.93 -18.44 2.26
C ALA A 8 -0.57 -19.65 1.39
N GLN A 9 0.05 -19.39 0.24
CA GLN A 9 0.61 -20.43 -0.62
C GLN A 9 2.12 -20.26 -0.77
N PRO A 10 2.89 -21.36 -0.74
CA PRO A 10 4.33 -21.32 -0.95
C PRO A 10 4.74 -20.64 -2.25
N GLY A 11 5.76 -19.78 -2.17
CA GLY A 11 6.35 -19.12 -3.34
C GLY A 11 5.44 -18.07 -4.00
N THR A 12 4.39 -17.61 -3.32
CA THR A 12 3.47 -16.60 -3.85
C THR A 12 3.34 -15.42 -2.89
N VAL A 13 2.85 -14.29 -3.39
CA VAL A 13 2.26 -13.23 -2.57
C VAL A 13 0.76 -13.20 -2.81
N LEU A 14 0.00 -12.86 -1.78
CA LEU A 14 -1.45 -12.72 -1.92
C LEU A 14 -1.75 -11.27 -2.34
N HIS A 15 -2.29 -11.09 -3.53
CA HIS A 15 -2.84 -9.81 -3.95
C HIS A 15 -4.34 -9.83 -3.71
N PHE A 16 -4.80 -8.88 -2.91
CA PHE A 16 -6.19 -8.73 -2.55
C PHE A 16 -6.67 -7.33 -2.92
N GLU A 17 -7.68 -7.26 -3.78
CA GLU A 17 -8.40 -6.05 -4.13
C GLU A 17 -9.74 -6.08 -3.41
N HIS A 18 -9.97 -5.09 -2.55
CA HIS A 18 -11.25 -4.93 -1.85
C HIS A 18 -12.26 -4.23 -2.79
N GLY A 19 -13.55 -4.23 -2.45
CA GLY A 19 -14.62 -3.66 -3.25
C GLY A 19 -15.90 -4.49 -3.20
N LEU A 20 -16.90 -4.12 -4.00
CA LEU A 20 -18.18 -4.84 -4.11
C LEU A 20 -17.98 -6.31 -4.52
N ASP A 21 -17.03 -6.57 -5.42
CA ASP A 21 -16.59 -7.90 -5.81
C ASP A 21 -15.10 -8.08 -5.46
N PRO A 22 -14.78 -8.53 -4.24
CA PRO A 22 -13.39 -8.67 -3.81
C PRO A 22 -12.67 -9.69 -4.69
N LYS A 23 -11.54 -9.28 -5.27
CA LYS A 23 -10.70 -10.15 -6.09
C LYS A 23 -9.47 -10.54 -5.32
N MET A 24 -9.18 -11.84 -5.36
CA MET A 24 -8.03 -12.41 -4.70
C MET A 24 -7.30 -13.31 -5.67
N HIS A 25 -5.99 -13.13 -5.78
CA HIS A 25 -5.15 -14.02 -6.58
C HIS A 25 -3.77 -14.16 -5.96
N TRP A 26 -3.25 -15.37 -6.06
CA TRP A 26 -1.86 -15.67 -5.75
C TRP A 26 -0.98 -15.24 -6.91
N VAL A 27 -0.02 -14.38 -6.62
CA VAL A 27 0.98 -13.91 -7.58
C VAL A 27 2.27 -14.67 -7.29
N PRO A 28 2.77 -15.50 -8.20
CA PRO A 28 4.06 -16.17 -8.01
C PRO A 28 5.18 -15.16 -7.79
N LEU A 29 6.05 -15.45 -6.83
CA LEU A 29 7.31 -14.73 -6.72
C LEU A 29 8.17 -15.04 -7.95
N PRO A 30 8.90 -14.06 -8.49
CA PRO A 30 9.86 -14.28 -9.55
C PRO A 30 10.87 -15.41 -9.22
N ASP A 31 11.25 -16.18 -10.23
CA ASP A 31 12.31 -17.19 -10.10
C ASP A 31 13.57 -16.56 -9.51
N GLN A 32 14.29 -17.34 -8.71
CA GLN A 32 15.53 -16.89 -8.05
C GLN A 32 15.35 -15.63 -7.19
N SER A 33 14.13 -15.32 -6.75
CA SER A 33 13.85 -14.24 -5.81
C SER A 33 13.17 -14.77 -4.55
N GLN A 34 13.31 -14.02 -3.46
CA GLN A 34 12.69 -14.35 -2.18
C GLN A 34 12.27 -13.08 -1.44
N MET A 35 11.21 -13.23 -0.65
CA MET A 35 10.90 -12.32 0.44
C MET A 35 11.51 -12.89 1.72
N VAL A 36 12.12 -12.03 2.52
CA VAL A 36 12.71 -12.40 3.81
C VAL A 36 12.15 -11.44 4.85
N ALA A 37 11.52 -11.97 5.89
CA ALA A 37 11.08 -11.19 7.03
C ALA A 37 12.15 -11.21 8.12
N ILE A 38 12.46 -10.07 8.69
CA ILE A 38 13.43 -9.92 9.77
C ILE A 38 12.72 -9.22 10.92
N ASP A 39 12.52 -9.92 12.02
CA ASP A 39 12.18 -9.27 13.28
C ASP A 39 13.45 -8.64 13.86
N THR A 40 13.43 -7.33 14.08
CA THR A 40 14.56 -6.60 14.65
C THR A 40 14.58 -6.66 16.19
N GLY A 41 13.56 -7.26 16.82
CA GLY A 41 13.52 -7.55 18.25
C GLY A 41 13.07 -6.38 19.12
N PHE A 42 12.59 -5.28 18.54
CA PHE A 42 12.04 -4.15 19.28
C PHE A 42 10.57 -4.33 19.69
N GLY A 43 9.92 -5.43 19.26
CA GLY A 43 8.52 -5.68 19.54
C GLY A 43 7.62 -4.73 18.74
N VAL A 44 6.90 -3.84 19.43
CA VAL A 44 6.08 -2.80 18.79
C VAL A 44 6.98 -1.65 18.39
N ALA A 45 7.08 -1.37 17.09
CA ALA A 45 7.94 -0.30 16.58
C ALA A 45 7.26 1.07 16.64
N VAL A 46 5.95 1.13 16.42
CA VAL A 46 5.17 2.37 16.41
C VAL A 46 3.91 2.19 17.27
N PRO A 47 3.67 3.07 18.25
CA PRO A 47 2.47 3.04 19.08
C PRO A 47 1.18 2.97 18.25
N GLU A 48 0.18 2.24 18.75
CA GLU A 48 -1.12 2.09 18.09
C GLU A 48 -1.79 3.45 17.82
N GLN A 49 -1.75 4.36 18.78
CA GLN A 49 -2.30 5.72 18.65
C GLN A 49 -1.72 6.49 17.45
N ASP A 50 -0.43 6.33 17.15
CA ASP A 50 0.23 7.04 16.05
C ASP A 50 -0.17 6.43 14.70
N ARG A 51 -0.33 5.10 14.65
CA ARG A 51 -0.82 4.38 13.47
C ARG A 51 -2.29 4.73 13.20
N ALA A 52 -3.13 4.69 14.24
CA ALA A 52 -4.54 5.06 14.17
C ALA A 52 -4.71 6.53 13.75
N ALA A 53 -3.87 7.44 14.25
CA ALA A 53 -3.91 8.85 13.85
C ALA A 53 -3.60 9.05 12.36
N ALA A 54 -2.67 8.26 11.80
CA ALA A 54 -2.37 8.30 10.37
C ALA A 54 -3.56 7.83 9.50
N GLU A 55 -4.29 6.81 9.94
CA GLU A 55 -5.49 6.31 9.28
C GLU A 55 -6.66 7.31 9.40
N ALA A 56 -6.93 7.79 10.62
CA ALA A 56 -7.97 8.79 10.89
C ALA A 56 -7.76 10.06 10.07
N GLY A 57 -6.53 10.59 10.01
CA GLY A 57 -6.25 11.79 9.22
C GLY A 57 -6.40 11.58 7.71
N ALA A 58 -6.17 10.37 7.20
CA ALA A 58 -6.48 10.06 5.81
C ALA A 58 -8.00 9.98 5.58
N ALA A 59 -8.76 9.39 6.50
CA ALA A 59 -10.22 9.33 6.45
C ALA A 59 -10.85 10.73 6.51
N MET A 60 -10.33 11.60 7.38
CA MET A 60 -10.72 13.02 7.46
C MET A 60 -10.58 13.74 6.12
N GLY A 61 -9.45 13.52 5.43
CA GLY A 61 -9.23 14.09 4.12
C GLY A 61 -10.18 13.54 3.04
N LEU A 62 -10.65 12.30 3.19
CA LEU A 62 -11.52 11.65 2.21
C LEU A 62 -12.91 12.30 2.25
N GLU A 63 -13.39 12.62 3.46
CA GLU A 63 -14.64 13.34 3.65
C GLU A 63 -14.62 14.75 3.03
N HIS A 64 -13.50 15.46 3.12
CA HIS A 64 -13.35 16.74 2.42
C HIS A 64 -13.44 16.59 0.90
N LEU A 65 -12.79 15.56 0.36
CA LEU A 65 -12.87 15.26 -1.06
C LEU A 65 -14.31 14.90 -1.47
N ASN A 66 -14.96 13.98 -0.75
CA ASN A 66 -16.34 13.56 -1.06
C ASN A 66 -17.33 14.70 -0.95
N LYS A 67 -17.16 15.60 0.04
CA LYS A 67 -17.96 16.83 0.12
C LYS A 67 -17.77 17.72 -1.11
N ALA A 68 -16.55 17.84 -1.63
CA ALA A 68 -16.28 18.62 -2.84
C ALA A 68 -16.84 17.95 -4.11
N LEU A 69 -16.67 16.64 -4.27
CA LEU A 69 -17.25 15.86 -5.38
C LEU A 69 -18.77 15.98 -5.40
N LYS A 70 -19.41 15.81 -4.24
CA LYS A 70 -20.86 15.98 -4.08
C LYS A 70 -21.33 17.38 -4.46
N ALA A 71 -20.59 18.42 -4.09
CA ALA A 71 -20.90 19.80 -4.48
C ALA A 71 -20.78 20.01 -6.01
N ALA A 72 -19.86 19.29 -6.66
CA ALA A 72 -19.72 19.24 -8.11
C ALA A 72 -20.72 18.30 -8.80
N LYS A 73 -21.57 17.60 -8.06
CA LYS A 73 -22.48 16.55 -8.55
C LYS A 73 -21.75 15.37 -9.19
N GLU A 74 -20.54 15.08 -8.71
CA GLU A 74 -19.77 13.88 -9.03
C GLU A 74 -19.99 12.81 -7.97
N ASP A 75 -19.72 11.56 -8.33
CA ASP A 75 -19.83 10.42 -7.41
C ASP A 75 -18.77 10.48 -6.31
N GLU A 76 -19.19 10.12 -5.10
CA GLU A 76 -18.30 10.00 -3.95
C GLU A 76 -17.36 8.79 -4.14
N VAL A 77 -16.15 8.89 -3.59
CA VAL A 77 -15.18 7.79 -3.57
C VAL A 77 -15.22 7.08 -2.22
N GLY A 78 -15.28 5.75 -2.22
CA GLY A 78 -15.24 4.94 -1.00
C GLY A 78 -13.87 4.90 -0.32
N GLY A 79 -12.78 5.11 -1.08
CA GLY A 79 -11.45 5.16 -0.48
C GLY A 79 -10.35 5.66 -1.40
N TRP A 80 -9.21 6.02 -0.80
CA TRP A 80 -8.06 6.59 -1.51
C TRP A 80 -7.48 5.71 -2.61
N GLY A 81 -7.67 4.40 -2.51
CA GLY A 81 -7.26 3.46 -3.54
C GLY A 81 -7.92 3.70 -4.90
N MET A 82 -9.16 4.20 -4.91
CA MET A 82 -9.93 4.51 -6.13
C MET A 82 -9.26 5.58 -6.98
N ILE A 83 -8.46 6.42 -6.35
CA ILE A 83 -7.94 7.61 -6.98
C ILE A 83 -6.56 7.28 -7.54
N ALA A 84 -6.44 7.41 -8.86
CA ALA A 84 -5.15 7.36 -9.51
C ALA A 84 -4.27 8.52 -8.98
N PRO A 85 -2.97 8.28 -8.66
CA PRO A 85 -2.08 9.35 -8.20
C PRO A 85 -2.02 10.57 -9.12
N SER A 86 -2.15 10.37 -10.43
CA SER A 86 -2.20 11.46 -11.41
C SER A 86 -3.45 12.34 -11.26
N LYS A 87 -4.61 11.75 -10.94
CA LYS A 87 -5.84 12.52 -10.65
C LYS A 87 -5.73 13.26 -9.32
N PHE A 88 -5.11 12.64 -8.32
CA PHE A 88 -4.85 13.30 -7.04
C PHE A 88 -3.99 14.55 -7.22
N GLU A 89 -2.84 14.43 -7.92
CA GLU A 89 -1.97 15.57 -8.23
C GLU A 89 -2.61 16.58 -9.20
N GLY A 90 -3.46 16.09 -10.11
CA GLY A 90 -4.12 16.88 -11.15
C GLY A 90 -5.23 17.81 -10.66
N GLY A 91 -5.45 17.92 -9.35
CA GLY A 91 -6.35 18.92 -8.76
C GLY A 91 -7.07 18.44 -7.51
N LEU A 92 -7.35 17.13 -7.38
CA LEU A 92 -8.17 16.64 -6.26
C LEU A 92 -7.50 16.89 -4.90
N ARG A 93 -6.17 16.89 -4.83
CA ARG A 93 -5.41 17.26 -3.63
C ARG A 93 -5.75 18.65 -3.06
N ASN A 94 -6.29 19.55 -3.87
CA ASN A 94 -6.65 20.90 -3.46
C ASN A 94 -7.92 20.92 -2.59
N HIS A 95 -8.76 19.89 -2.67
CA HIS A 95 -9.92 19.73 -1.80
C HIS A 95 -9.55 19.22 -0.41
N VAL A 96 -8.35 18.64 -0.25
CA VAL A 96 -7.88 18.12 1.04
C VAL A 96 -7.04 19.19 1.76
N PRO A 97 -7.43 19.61 2.98
CA PRO A 97 -6.62 20.50 3.80
C PRO A 97 -5.20 19.98 4.04
N THR A 98 -4.22 20.89 4.12
CA THR A 98 -2.84 20.51 4.49
C THR A 98 -2.76 19.99 5.92
N LYS A 99 -3.50 20.64 6.82
CA LYS A 99 -3.58 20.32 8.24
C LYS A 99 -4.92 20.83 8.79
N GLU A 100 -5.56 20.06 9.65
CA GLU A 100 -6.76 20.45 10.39
C GLU A 100 -6.74 19.82 11.79
N ASN A 101 -7.40 20.46 12.76
CA ASN A 101 -7.57 19.89 14.09
C ASN A 101 -8.84 19.03 14.15
N GLY A 102 -8.79 17.90 14.87
CA GLY A 102 -9.91 16.97 14.96
C GLY A 102 -11.20 17.62 15.47
N ARG A 103 -11.13 18.52 16.46
CA ARG A 103 -12.30 19.25 16.97
C ARG A 103 -12.98 20.09 15.90
N GLU A 104 -12.20 20.78 15.06
CA GLU A 104 -12.72 21.61 13.98
C GLU A 104 -13.36 20.76 12.88
N TRP A 105 -12.72 19.66 12.54
CA TRP A 105 -13.23 18.69 11.58
C TRP A 105 -14.56 18.08 12.06
N LEU A 106 -14.65 17.64 13.32
CA LEU A 106 -15.86 17.06 13.90
C LEU A 106 -17.05 18.03 13.91
N LYS A 107 -16.79 19.34 14.04
CA LYS A 107 -17.82 20.38 13.90
C LYS A 107 -18.27 20.55 12.44
N LYS A 108 -17.34 20.40 11.49
CA LYS A 108 -17.58 20.56 10.05
C LYS A 108 -18.32 19.37 9.44
N PHE A 109 -18.11 18.17 9.97
CA PHE A 109 -18.70 16.91 9.50
C PHE A 109 -19.57 16.25 10.59
N PRO A 110 -20.73 16.85 10.94
CA PRO A 110 -21.58 16.31 12.00
C PRO A 110 -22.25 14.97 11.64
N LYS A 111 -22.35 14.63 10.36
CA LYS A 111 -23.06 13.44 9.84
C LYS A 111 -22.13 12.40 9.19
N VAL A 112 -20.85 12.40 9.53
CA VAL A 112 -19.92 11.36 9.05
C VAL A 112 -20.25 10.00 9.68
N ASP A 113 -19.82 8.93 9.04
CA ASP A 113 -19.86 7.56 9.57
C ASP A 113 -19.27 7.49 10.99
N GLU A 114 -19.91 6.68 11.86
CA GLU A 114 -19.55 6.60 13.28
C GLU A 114 -18.14 6.03 13.48
N LEU A 115 -17.70 5.08 12.65
CA LEU A 115 -16.35 4.51 12.78
C LEU A 115 -15.27 5.55 12.50
N VAL A 116 -15.50 6.41 11.49
CA VAL A 116 -14.59 7.53 11.21
C VAL A 116 -14.64 8.54 12.34
N ARG A 117 -15.83 8.82 12.89
CA ARG A 117 -16.00 9.75 14.00
C ARG A 117 -15.24 9.32 15.25
N GLU A 118 -15.36 8.05 15.64
CA GLU A 118 -14.71 7.46 16.82
C GLU A 118 -13.18 7.42 16.68
N ALA A 119 -12.67 7.32 15.45
CA ALA A 119 -11.23 7.31 15.18
C ALA A 119 -10.55 8.70 15.29
N VAL A 120 -11.32 9.80 15.30
CA VAL A 120 -10.79 11.16 15.33
C VAL A 120 -10.66 11.67 16.77
N ASP A 121 -9.43 11.89 17.21
CA ASP A 121 -9.09 12.58 18.46
C ASP A 121 -9.27 14.10 18.29
N SER A 122 -10.13 14.69 19.14
CA SER A 122 -10.43 16.12 19.09
C SER A 122 -9.25 17.01 19.43
N GLU A 123 -8.27 16.54 20.20
CA GLU A 123 -7.09 17.32 20.58
C GLU A 123 -5.94 17.17 19.58
N HIS A 124 -6.04 16.23 18.64
CA HIS A 124 -4.98 15.95 17.67
C HIS A 124 -5.06 16.85 16.43
N GLY A 125 -3.89 17.15 15.84
CA GLY A 125 -3.77 17.89 14.59
C GLY A 125 -3.29 16.99 13.45
N TYR A 126 -4.12 16.81 12.44
CA TYR A 126 -3.90 15.82 11.37
C TYR A 126 -3.33 16.46 10.11
N ARG A 127 -2.32 15.83 9.49
CA ARG A 127 -1.75 16.25 8.19
C ARG A 127 -2.48 15.60 7.02
N GLU A 128 -3.79 15.84 6.93
CA GLU A 128 -4.71 15.10 6.04
C GLU A 128 -4.17 14.93 4.63
N ARG A 129 -3.78 16.01 3.95
CA ARG A 129 -3.26 15.92 2.57
C ARG A 129 -2.07 14.98 2.42
N ALA A 130 -1.12 15.01 3.36
CA ALA A 130 0.04 14.13 3.31
C ALA A 130 -0.35 12.67 3.53
N LEU A 131 -1.27 12.41 4.47
CA LEU A 131 -1.79 11.08 4.78
C LEU A 131 -2.61 10.51 3.61
N SER A 132 -3.49 11.31 3.01
CA SER A 132 -4.23 10.99 1.78
C SER A 132 -3.30 10.67 0.62
N GLU A 133 -2.24 11.47 0.43
CA GLU A 133 -1.21 11.27 -0.59
C GLU A 133 -0.48 9.92 -0.40
N HIS A 134 -0.20 9.52 0.85
CA HIS A 134 0.36 8.20 1.13
C HIS A 134 -0.58 7.09 0.68
N GLN A 135 -1.84 7.14 1.13
CA GLN A 135 -2.84 6.10 0.85
C GLN A 135 -3.10 5.93 -0.65
N CYS A 136 -3.31 7.05 -1.36
CA CYS A 136 -3.51 7.05 -2.81
C CYS A 136 -2.34 6.39 -3.57
N ARG A 137 -1.10 6.68 -3.14
CA ARG A 137 0.08 6.12 -3.81
C ARG A 137 0.42 4.70 -3.39
N GLU A 138 -0.01 4.26 -2.21
CA GLU A 138 0.27 2.90 -1.71
C GLU A 138 -0.44 1.85 -2.56
N ALA A 139 -1.71 2.08 -2.92
CA ALA A 139 -2.44 1.21 -3.85
C ALA A 139 -1.71 1.07 -5.20
N GLY A 140 -1.24 2.19 -5.75
CA GLY A 140 -0.44 2.19 -6.98
C GLY A 140 0.91 1.47 -6.83
N ARG A 141 1.54 1.52 -5.65
CA ARG A 141 2.78 0.78 -5.35
C ARG A 141 2.53 -0.72 -5.32
N ALA A 142 1.46 -1.18 -4.66
CA ALA A 142 1.08 -2.60 -4.62
C ALA A 142 0.84 -3.16 -6.03
N ARG A 143 0.05 -2.46 -6.85
CA ARG A 143 -0.21 -2.84 -8.26
C ARG A 143 1.07 -2.91 -9.09
N ARG A 144 1.95 -1.91 -8.98
CA ARG A 144 3.24 -1.92 -9.69
C ARG A 144 4.10 -3.12 -9.30
N LEU A 145 4.10 -3.52 -8.03
CA LEU A 145 4.87 -4.69 -7.59
C LEU A 145 4.36 -5.97 -8.26
N VAL A 146 3.03 -6.17 -8.29
CA VAL A 146 2.40 -7.30 -8.98
C VAL A 146 2.73 -7.29 -10.47
N LEU A 147 2.59 -6.13 -11.13
CA LEU A 147 2.93 -5.97 -12.54
C LEU A 147 4.39 -6.30 -12.82
N HIS A 148 5.34 -5.84 -11.99
CA HIS A 148 6.75 -6.18 -12.17
C HIS A 148 7.00 -7.68 -12.03
N PHE A 149 6.34 -8.37 -11.10
CA PHE A 149 6.47 -9.82 -10.94
C PHE A 149 5.94 -10.57 -12.16
N SER A 150 4.73 -10.22 -12.62
CA SER A 150 4.13 -10.82 -13.82
C SER A 150 4.97 -10.56 -15.07
N GLU A 151 5.43 -9.32 -15.29
CA GLU A 151 6.26 -8.96 -16.43
C GLU A 151 7.65 -9.60 -16.36
N HIS A 152 8.22 -9.77 -15.18
CA HIS A 152 9.48 -10.49 -15.00
C HIS A 152 9.29 -11.96 -15.34
N ALA A 153 8.21 -12.60 -14.89
CA ALA A 153 7.92 -14.00 -15.21
C ALA A 153 7.92 -14.24 -16.74
N ARG A 154 7.40 -13.29 -17.51
CA ARG A 154 7.32 -13.34 -18.98
C ARG A 154 8.63 -12.97 -19.68
N THR A 155 9.32 -11.93 -19.21
CA THR A 155 10.45 -11.31 -19.93
C THR A 155 11.82 -11.65 -19.37
N LYS A 156 11.88 -12.17 -18.14
CA LYS A 156 13.09 -12.45 -17.36
C LYS A 156 14.04 -11.25 -17.20
N ARG A 157 13.53 -10.02 -17.37
CA ARG A 157 14.32 -8.79 -17.18
C ARG A 157 14.59 -8.55 -15.69
N GLU A 158 15.86 -8.62 -15.29
CA GLU A 158 16.26 -8.37 -13.89
C GLU A 158 15.96 -6.95 -13.41
N GLU A 159 15.88 -5.97 -14.32
CA GLU A 159 15.56 -4.58 -14.00
C GLU A 159 14.22 -4.46 -13.26
N LEU A 160 13.25 -5.32 -13.58
CA LEU A 160 11.95 -5.37 -12.92
C LEU A 160 12.04 -5.80 -11.45
N LEU A 161 13.04 -6.62 -11.09
CA LEU A 161 13.31 -6.99 -9.70
C LEU A 161 13.88 -5.80 -8.93
N ALA A 162 14.78 -5.04 -9.56
CA ALA A 162 15.30 -3.81 -8.97
C ALA A 162 14.20 -2.74 -8.82
N GLU A 163 13.28 -2.63 -9.78
CA GLU A 163 12.12 -1.76 -9.70
C GLU A 163 11.16 -2.15 -8.59
N SER A 164 10.95 -3.46 -8.40
CA SER A 164 10.20 -4.01 -7.28
C SER A 164 10.80 -3.61 -5.93
N GLY A 165 12.13 -3.69 -5.81
CA GLY A 165 12.85 -3.16 -4.64
C GLY A 165 12.65 -1.66 -4.42
N ARG A 166 12.69 -0.86 -5.50
CA ARG A 166 12.41 0.59 -5.43
C ARG A 166 10.98 0.88 -4.96
N VAL A 167 10.01 0.06 -5.32
CA VAL A 167 8.62 0.17 -4.84
C VAL A 167 8.56 0.00 -3.32
N LEU A 168 9.22 -1.01 -2.76
CA LEU A 168 9.27 -1.23 -1.30
C LEU A 168 9.94 -0.05 -0.58
N ASN A 169 11.09 0.39 -1.06
CA ASN A 169 11.83 1.51 -0.48
C ASN A 169 10.99 2.81 -0.53
N SER A 170 10.27 3.04 -1.63
CA SER A 170 9.38 4.20 -1.79
C SER A 170 8.18 4.14 -0.82
N SER A 171 7.61 2.95 -0.62
CA SER A 171 6.54 2.77 0.37
C SER A 171 7.04 3.07 1.79
N HIS A 172 8.18 2.49 2.18
CA HIS A 172 8.77 2.76 3.49
C HIS A 172 9.09 4.24 3.71
N ARG A 173 9.68 4.90 2.70
CA ARG A 173 9.91 6.35 2.74
C ARG A 173 8.61 7.11 2.99
N SER A 174 7.53 6.71 2.32
CA SER A 174 6.23 7.35 2.46
C SER A 174 5.64 7.17 3.86
N LEU A 175 5.80 6.00 4.49
CA LEU A 175 5.40 5.79 5.90
C LEU A 175 6.09 6.80 6.82
N ARG A 176 7.40 6.95 6.67
CA ARG A 176 8.19 7.90 7.46
C ARG A 176 7.79 9.35 7.20
N GLU A 177 7.79 9.78 5.95
CA GLU A 177 7.67 11.19 5.58
C GLU A 177 6.23 11.72 5.65
N LYS A 178 5.25 10.88 5.33
CA LYS A 178 3.84 11.28 5.25
C LYS A 178 3.03 10.85 6.46
N CYS A 179 3.30 9.65 6.99
CA CYS A 179 2.55 9.09 8.11
C CYS A 179 3.23 9.30 9.46
N SER A 180 4.48 9.79 9.50
CA SER A 180 5.30 9.82 10.72
C SER A 180 5.50 8.43 11.35
N ILE A 181 5.33 7.36 10.57
CA ILE A 181 5.52 5.99 11.01
C ILE A 181 7.00 5.65 10.82
N THR A 182 7.75 5.70 11.92
CA THR A 182 9.21 5.52 11.93
C THR A 182 9.68 4.97 13.27
N HIS A 183 10.80 4.24 13.25
CA HIS A 183 11.50 3.79 14.44
C HIS A 183 12.99 3.76 14.15
N ASP A 184 13.81 4.41 14.97
CA ASP A 184 15.23 4.65 14.67
C ASP A 184 16.04 3.36 14.52
N GLY A 185 15.80 2.38 15.40
CA GLY A 185 16.43 1.05 15.29
C GLY A 185 16.10 0.33 13.97
N VAL A 186 14.83 0.36 13.55
CA VAL A 186 14.39 -0.25 12.29
C VAL A 186 14.97 0.51 11.09
N ALA A 187 14.99 1.85 11.16
CA ALA A 187 15.59 2.69 10.12
C ALA A 187 17.10 2.44 9.98
N ALA A 188 17.81 2.26 11.09
CA ALA A 188 19.24 1.90 11.08
C ALA A 188 19.48 0.54 10.42
N PHE A 189 18.65 -0.47 10.72
CA PHE A 189 18.74 -1.77 10.06
C PHE A 189 18.42 -1.69 8.56
N GLN A 190 17.38 -0.95 8.17
CA GLN A 190 17.06 -0.73 6.75
C GLN A 190 18.15 0.03 6.00
N LYS A 191 18.86 0.94 6.68
CA LYS A 191 20.03 1.60 6.09
C LYS A 191 21.11 0.58 5.75
N LYS A 192 21.43 -0.38 6.63
CA LYS A 192 22.38 -1.47 6.33
C LYS A 192 21.96 -2.29 5.10
N ILE A 193 20.68 -2.63 5.00
CA ILE A 193 20.13 -3.32 3.81
C ILE A 193 20.33 -2.48 2.54
N THR A 194 20.05 -1.17 2.62
CA THR A 194 20.18 -0.23 1.49
C THR A 194 21.63 -0.06 1.07
N ASP A 195 22.55 0.06 2.03
CA ASP A 195 23.99 0.25 1.79
C ASP A 195 24.61 -0.96 1.06
N VAL A 196 24.17 -2.18 1.39
CA VAL A 196 24.55 -3.40 0.65
C VAL A 196 23.89 -3.44 -0.73
N GLY A 197 22.57 -3.22 -0.76
CA GLY A 197 21.77 -3.12 -1.97
C GLY A 197 21.96 -4.27 -2.96
N ARG A 198 21.78 -3.96 -4.25
CA ARG A 198 21.73 -4.96 -5.32
C ARG A 198 23.02 -5.77 -5.46
N LYS A 199 24.17 -5.18 -5.15
CA LYS A 199 25.47 -5.88 -5.22
C LYS A 199 25.56 -7.06 -4.25
N GLY A 200 24.85 -6.99 -3.12
CA GLY A 200 24.71 -8.11 -2.19
C GLY A 200 23.44 -8.94 -2.39
N GLY A 201 22.77 -8.80 -3.54
CA GLY A 201 21.52 -9.52 -3.85
C GLY A 201 20.28 -8.98 -3.13
N LEU A 202 20.31 -7.75 -2.60
CA LEU A 202 19.18 -7.13 -1.90
C LEU A 202 18.54 -6.06 -2.78
N PHE A 203 17.27 -6.23 -3.16
CA PHE A 203 16.60 -5.30 -4.07
C PHE A 203 15.96 -4.12 -3.34
N GLY A 204 15.33 -4.36 -2.18
CA GLY A 204 14.72 -3.31 -1.37
C GLY A 204 14.06 -3.85 -0.11
N SER A 205 13.66 -2.94 0.79
CA SER A 205 13.04 -3.31 2.05
C SER A 205 12.00 -2.31 2.53
N ARG A 206 11.10 -2.79 3.38
CA ARG A 206 10.12 -1.95 4.09
C ARG A 206 9.79 -2.52 5.46
N MET A 207 9.41 -1.64 6.38
CA MET A 207 8.69 -2.02 7.59
C MET A 207 7.34 -2.66 7.21
N ALA A 208 6.99 -3.75 7.88
CA ALA A 208 5.71 -4.43 7.74
C ALA A 208 4.62 -3.76 8.58
N GLU A 209 3.35 -4.00 8.23
CA GLU A 209 2.17 -3.68 9.07
C GLU A 209 2.12 -2.24 9.61
N ALA A 210 2.64 -1.28 8.83
CA ALA A 210 2.71 0.13 9.22
C ALA A 210 3.35 0.35 10.62
N GLY A 211 4.32 -0.50 11.00
CA GLY A 211 5.06 -0.36 12.26
C GLY A 211 4.42 -0.97 13.49
N GLU A 212 3.34 -1.74 13.35
CA GLU A 212 2.80 -2.53 14.46
C GLU A 212 3.83 -3.48 15.07
N SER A 213 4.71 -4.02 14.21
CA SER A 213 5.84 -4.83 14.61
C SER A 213 7.15 -4.23 14.11
N SER A 214 8.25 -4.65 14.74
CA SER A 214 9.60 -4.32 14.32
C SER A 214 10.11 -5.18 13.14
N ILE A 215 9.17 -5.78 12.39
CA ILE A 215 9.48 -6.63 11.25
C ILE A 215 9.81 -5.78 10.02
N VAL A 216 10.95 -6.10 9.39
CA VAL A 216 11.36 -5.58 8.09
C VAL A 216 11.24 -6.68 7.06
N LEU A 217 10.47 -6.41 6.00
CA LEU A 217 10.40 -7.25 4.81
C LEU A 217 11.50 -6.82 3.84
N VAL A 218 12.30 -7.77 3.36
CA VAL A 218 13.35 -7.56 2.37
C VAL A 218 13.04 -8.40 1.13
N PHE A 219 13.02 -7.76 -0.03
CA PHE A 219 13.00 -8.43 -1.32
C PHE A 219 14.43 -8.64 -1.81
N ALA A 220 14.79 -9.89 -2.09
CA ALA A 220 16.15 -10.29 -2.38
C ALA A 220 16.21 -11.32 -3.51
N HIS A 221 17.39 -11.46 -4.11
CA HIS A 221 17.75 -12.62 -4.90
C HIS A 221 17.86 -13.86 -4.00
N ALA A 222 17.75 -15.07 -4.55
CA ALA A 222 17.78 -16.33 -3.80
C ALA A 222 19.09 -16.57 -3.00
N THR A 223 20.17 -15.87 -3.37
CA THR A 223 21.44 -15.87 -2.64
C THR A 223 21.50 -14.81 -1.52
N GLY A 224 20.61 -13.82 -1.55
CA GLY A 224 20.52 -12.73 -0.57
C GLY A 224 20.20 -13.14 0.88
N PRO A 225 19.45 -14.23 1.18
CA PRO A 225 19.15 -14.61 2.56
C PRO A 225 20.38 -14.84 3.43
N LEU A 226 21.49 -15.35 2.88
CA LEU A 226 22.75 -15.48 3.63
C LEU A 226 23.24 -14.09 4.07
N ARG A 227 23.25 -13.13 3.14
CA ARG A 227 23.67 -11.76 3.43
C ARG A 227 22.74 -11.08 4.43
N VAL A 228 21.43 -11.33 4.35
CA VAL A 228 20.46 -10.82 5.34
C VAL A 228 20.74 -11.36 6.74
N ARG A 229 21.10 -12.65 6.88
CA ARG A 229 21.44 -13.25 8.18
C ARG A 229 22.71 -12.64 8.78
N GLU A 230 23.73 -12.39 7.97
CA GLU A 230 24.95 -11.69 8.40
C GLU A 230 24.62 -10.29 8.93
N LEU A 231 23.86 -9.50 8.14
CA LEU A 231 23.45 -8.16 8.54
C LEU A 231 22.59 -8.15 9.81
N ALA A 232 21.67 -9.12 9.96
CA ALA A 232 20.85 -9.25 11.16
C ALA A 232 21.70 -9.62 12.39
N ALA A 233 22.71 -10.49 12.24
CA ALA A 233 23.61 -10.86 13.33
C ALA A 233 24.56 -9.71 13.73
N GLU A 234 25.06 -8.94 12.75
CA GLU A 234 25.83 -7.71 13.00
C GLU A 234 24.97 -6.69 13.76
N PHE A 235 23.76 -6.41 13.27
CA PHE A 235 22.85 -5.45 13.86
C PHE A 235 22.38 -5.87 15.27
N ALA A 236 22.10 -7.16 15.49
CA ALA A 236 21.74 -7.69 16.81
C ALA A 236 22.81 -7.38 17.89
N LYS A 237 24.09 -7.50 17.52
CA LYS A 237 25.22 -7.17 18.41
C LYS A 237 25.32 -5.67 18.65
N GLU A 238 25.22 -4.86 17.60
CA GLU A 238 25.34 -3.40 17.68
C GLU A 238 24.20 -2.76 18.48
N ALA A 239 22.97 -3.24 18.27
CA ALA A 239 21.76 -2.68 18.87
C ALA A 239 21.32 -3.39 20.16
N ASN A 240 22.10 -4.37 20.64
CA ASN A 240 21.79 -5.20 21.82
C ASN A 240 20.36 -5.75 21.80
N THR A 241 19.97 -6.33 20.67
CA THR A 241 18.63 -6.85 20.42
C THR A 241 18.69 -8.30 19.92
N ARG A 242 17.54 -8.98 19.92
CA ARG A 242 17.40 -10.32 19.36
C ARG A 242 16.81 -10.18 17.96
N CYS A 243 17.66 -10.19 16.93
CA CYS A 243 17.17 -10.24 15.55
C CYS A 243 16.91 -11.68 15.11
N GLN A 244 15.75 -11.91 14.51
CA GLN A 244 15.36 -13.21 13.96
C GLN A 244 15.03 -13.08 12.48
N VAL A 245 15.66 -13.92 11.67
CA VAL A 245 15.41 -13.98 10.22
C VAL A 245 14.47 -15.15 9.93
N PHE A 246 13.31 -14.82 9.39
CA PHE A 246 12.32 -15.75 8.90
C PHE A 246 12.41 -15.82 7.37
N PRO A 247 12.92 -16.92 6.80
CA PRO A 247 12.83 -17.10 5.37
C PRO A 247 11.34 -17.26 4.99
N CYS A 248 10.82 -16.44 4.07
CA CYS A 248 9.43 -16.57 3.62
C CYS A 248 9.29 -17.61 2.49
N ASN A 249 10.13 -18.65 2.49
CA ASN A 249 10.06 -19.77 1.55
C ASN A 249 8.84 -20.65 1.87
N GLY A 250 7.63 -20.13 1.62
CA GLY A 250 6.42 -20.89 1.94
C GLY A 250 5.22 -20.07 2.39
N GLN A 251 5.43 -18.83 2.83
CA GLN A 251 4.40 -18.06 3.53
C GLN A 251 4.18 -16.75 2.79
N GLY A 252 2.99 -16.60 2.20
CA GLY A 252 2.66 -15.47 1.36
C GLY A 252 2.85 -14.13 2.08
N GLY A 253 3.46 -13.18 1.39
CA GLY A 253 3.50 -11.79 1.84
C GLY A 253 2.18 -11.08 1.55
N VAL A 254 1.76 -10.20 2.46
CA VAL A 254 0.62 -9.29 2.23
C VAL A 254 1.11 -8.06 1.48
N LEU A 255 0.53 -7.82 0.30
CA LEU A 255 0.50 -6.48 -0.27
C LEU A 255 -0.85 -5.89 0.08
N SER A 256 -0.90 -5.10 1.15
CA SER A 256 -2.08 -4.33 1.49
C SER A 256 -2.16 -3.15 0.53
N GLY A 257 -2.85 -3.34 -0.59
CA GLY A 257 -3.42 -2.24 -1.36
C GLY A 257 -4.86 -2.07 -0.93
N TRP A 258 -5.22 -0.90 -0.38
CA TRP A 258 -6.63 -0.54 -0.27
C TRP A 258 -7.10 -0.12 -1.67
N TRP A 259 -8.16 -0.73 -2.16
CA TRP A 259 -8.92 -0.28 -3.31
C TRP A 259 -10.37 -0.54 -2.97
N GLU A 260 -11.24 0.44 -3.17
CA GLU A 260 -12.66 0.19 -3.33
C GLU A 260 -12.99 0.54 -4.77
N GLY A 261 -14.09 0.05 -5.33
CA GLY A 261 -14.41 0.28 -6.74
C GLY A 261 -15.90 0.07 -6.94
N ILE A 262 -16.60 1.08 -7.44
CA ILE A 262 -17.86 0.89 -8.12
C ILE A 262 -17.50 0.57 -9.58
N LEU A 263 -17.83 -0.63 -10.04
CA LEU A 263 -17.96 -0.88 -11.46
C LEU A 263 -19.19 -0.09 -11.92
N GLU A 264 -19.00 1.01 -12.64
CA GLU A 264 -20.10 1.51 -13.45
C GLU A 264 -20.50 0.36 -14.39
N PRO A 265 -21.76 -0.11 -14.36
CA PRO A 265 -22.20 -1.09 -15.34
C PRO A 265 -21.97 -0.49 -16.74
N PRO A 266 -21.51 -1.28 -17.72
CA PRO A 266 -21.38 -0.77 -19.08
C PRO A 266 -22.71 -0.13 -19.48
N ALA A 267 -22.64 1.07 -20.06
CA ALA A 267 -23.83 1.77 -20.55
C ALA A 267 -24.65 0.77 -21.38
N PRO A 268 -25.99 0.70 -21.16
CA PRO A 268 -26.82 -0.22 -21.92
C PRO A 268 -26.57 0.02 -23.41
N PRO A 269 -26.48 -1.04 -24.23
CA PRO A 269 -26.25 -0.88 -25.65
C PRO A 269 -27.24 0.13 -26.20
N LYS A 270 -26.74 1.12 -26.95
CA LYS A 270 -27.59 2.09 -27.64
C LYS A 270 -28.68 1.30 -28.34
N LYS A 271 -29.95 1.60 -28.03
CA LYS A 271 -31.07 1.08 -28.80
C LYS A 271 -30.79 1.47 -30.25
N VAL A 272 -30.55 0.47 -31.09
CA VAL A 272 -30.60 0.66 -32.53
C VAL A 272 -32.07 0.95 -32.80
N GLU A 273 -32.38 2.21 -33.11
CA GLU A 273 -33.69 2.55 -33.64
C GLU A 273 -33.85 1.77 -34.95
N PRO A 274 -34.95 1.02 -35.12
CA PRO A 274 -35.19 0.35 -36.38
C PRO A 274 -35.68 1.40 -37.36
N ASP A 275 -34.83 1.83 -38.28
CA ASP A 275 -35.26 2.12 -39.64
C ASP A 275 -34.10 1.99 -40.62
N ASP A 276 -34.47 1.66 -41.86
CA ASP A 276 -33.65 1.35 -43.05
C ASP A 276 -33.35 -0.14 -43.29
N ALA A 277 -34.38 -0.98 -43.11
CA ALA A 277 -34.53 -2.23 -43.86
C ALA A 277 -35.47 -2.02 -45.06
N GLU A 278 -35.20 -1.02 -45.91
CA GLU A 278 -35.91 -0.84 -47.19
C GLU A 278 -34.97 -0.30 -48.28
N GLU A 279 -33.87 -1.00 -48.59
CA GLU A 279 -33.25 -0.88 -49.93
C GLU A 279 -32.25 -2.00 -50.27
N SER A 280 -32.70 -3.26 -50.33
CA SER A 280 -31.94 -4.28 -51.08
C SER A 280 -32.79 -5.44 -51.63
N ALA A 281 -34.05 -5.18 -52.01
CA ALA A 281 -34.85 -6.08 -52.83
C ALA A 281 -35.01 -5.50 -54.25
N LYS A 282 -33.89 -5.48 -55.00
CA LYS A 282 -33.89 -5.45 -56.46
C LYS A 282 -32.98 -6.57 -56.97
N ALA A 283 -33.59 -7.74 -57.17
CA ALA A 283 -33.24 -8.77 -58.15
C ALA A 283 -34.46 -9.68 -58.31
#